data_AF-A0A0H3ZQ27-F1
#
_entry.id   AF-A0A0H3ZQ27-F1
#
_cell.length_a   1.000
_cell.length_b   1.000
_cell.length_c   1.000
_cell.angle_alpha   90.00
_cell.angle_beta   90.00
_cell.angle_gamma   90.00
#
_symmetry.space_group_name_H-M   'P 1'
#
loop_
_entity.id
_entity.type
_entity.pdbx_description
1 polymer ?
#
loop_
_entity_poly.entity_id
_entity_poly.type
_entity_poly.pdbx_seq_one_letter_code
_entity_poly.pdbx_strand_id
1 'polypeptide(L)' 'MDYKINDPVVLEMLVDTDWRVLHLTYRQAIRLLRRTHHRGYLLYREGQQWDAKT' A
#
# COMPACT_ATOMS: atom_id res chain seq x y z
N MET A 1 12.45 -1.50 4.89
CA MET A 1 12.24 -0.97 3.53
C MET A 1 12.49 0.53 3.56
N ASP A 2 13.36 1.04 2.71
CA ASP A 2 13.69 2.46 2.65
C ASP A 2 12.79 3.16 1.61
N TYR A 3 11.59 3.55 2.02
CA TYR A 3 10.66 4.32 1.17
C TYR A 3 10.91 5.81 1.36
N LYS A 4 11.11 6.55 0.26
CA LYS A 4 11.07 8.01 0.29
C LYS A 4 9.62 8.48 0.33
N ILE A 5 9.41 9.66 0.90
CA ILE A 5 8.10 10.27 1.12
C ILE A 5 7.26 10.35 -0.18
N ASN A 6 7.90 10.62 -1.31
CA ASN A 6 7.27 10.76 -2.61
C ASN A 6 7.41 9.51 -3.50
N ASP A 7 7.92 8.39 -2.96
CA ASP A 7 8.02 7.16 -3.75
C ASP A 7 6.61 6.68 -4.12
N PRO A 8 6.38 6.31 -5.39
CA PRO A 8 5.14 5.69 -5.81
C PRO A 8 5.04 4.28 -5.24
N VAL A 9 3.90 3.99 -4.64
CA VAL A 9 3.59 2.73 -3.96
C VAL A 9 2.19 2.27 -4.33
N VAL A 10 2.01 0.95 -4.28
CA VAL A 10 0.71 0.32 -4.33
C VAL A 10 0.33 -0.08 -2.91
N LEU A 11 -0.84 0.38 -2.49
CA LEU A 11 -1.46 0.05 -1.21
C LEU A 11 -2.68 -0.81 -1.50
N GLU A 12 -2.60 -2.09 -1.16
CA GLU A 12 -3.74 -3.01 -1.18
C GLU A 12 -4.35 -3.05 0.21
N MET A 13 -5.66 -2.85 0.31
CA MET A 13 -6.38 -2.85 1.57
C MET A 13 -7.61 -3.74 1.47
N LEU A 14 -7.78 -4.62 2.46
CA LEU A 14 -9.00 -5.39 2.61
C LEU A 14 -10.06 -4.51 3.28
N VAL A 15 -11.07 -4.06 2.53
CA VAL A 15 -12.17 -3.25 3.05
C VAL A 15 -13.44 -4.09 3.01
N ASP A 16 -13.99 -4.37 4.19
CA ASP A 16 -15.10 -5.30 4.42
C ASP A 16 -14.80 -6.71 3.89
N THR A 17 -15.02 -6.95 2.60
CA THR A 17 -14.80 -8.24 1.93
C THR A 17 -14.02 -8.10 0.62
N ASP A 18 -13.76 -6.87 0.18
CA ASP A 18 -13.12 -6.59 -1.11
C ASP A 18 -11.71 -6.04 -0.93
N TRP A 19 -10.81 -6.50 -1.79
CA TRP A 19 -9.49 -5.90 -1.93
C TRP A 19 -9.57 -4.63 -2.76
N ARG A 20 -9.21 -3.51 -2.16
CA ARG A 20 -9.02 -2.24 -2.86
C ARG A 20 -7.56 -2.00 -3.11
N VAL A 21 -7.21 -1.68 -4.35
CA VAL A 21 -5.85 -1.34 -4.76
C VAL A 21 -5.79 0.17 -4.98
N LEU A 22 -4.84 0.84 -4.32
CA LEU A 22 -4.64 2.27 -4.40
C LEU A 22 -3.20 2.57 -4.83
N HIS A 23 -3.04 3.39 -5.87
CA HIS A 23 -1.74 3.87 -6.34
C HIS A 23 -1.50 5.27 -5.79
N LEU A 24 -0.53 5.39 -4.89
CA LEU A 24 -0.33 6.58 -4.07
C LEU A 24 1.16 6.85 -3.89
N THR A 25 1.52 7.99 -3.30
CA THR A 25 2.85 8.15 -2.70
C THR A 25 2.92 7.48 -1.33
N TYR A 26 4.12 7.07 -0.90
CA TYR A 26 4.34 6.50 0.43
C TYR A 26 3.76 7.38 1.55
N ARG A 27 3.92 8.70 1.45
CA ARG A 27 3.33 9.66 2.40
C ARG A 27 1.81 9.56 2.48
N GLN A 28 1.14 9.45 1.34
CA GLN A 28 -0.32 9.35 1.28
C GLN A 28 -0.78 8.00 1.84
N ALA A 29 -0.12 6.91 1.48
CA ALA A 29 -0.41 5.57 2.00
C ALA A 29 -0.32 5.51 3.53
N ILE A 30 0.79 5.97 4.11
CA ILE A 30 0.98 5.98 5.58
C ILE A 30 -0.03 6.90 6.27
N ARG A 31 -0.36 8.06 5.69
CA ARG A 31 -1.40 8.94 6.23
C ARG A 31 -2.76 8.25 6.26
N LEU A 32 -3.12 7.54 5.19
CA LEU A 32 -4.38 6.82 5.10
C LEU A 32 -4.45 5.72 6.18
N LEU A 33 -3.42 4.87 6.24
CA LEU A 33 -3.33 3.78 7.21
C LEU A 33 -3.40 4.27 8.67
N ARG A 34 -2.71 5.37 8.99
CA ARG A 34 -2.76 5.98 10.33
C ARG A 34 -4.15 6.53 10.66
N ARG A 35 -4.82 7.13 9.68
CA ARG A 35 -6.17 7.70 9.88
C ARG A 35 -7.24 6.63 10.07
N THR A 36 -7.12 5.52 9.34
CA THR A 36 -8.12 4.44 9.34
C THR A 36 -7.82 3.35 10.36
N HIS A 37 -6.62 3.35 10.98
CA HIS A 37 -6.12 2.26 11.82
C HIS A 37 -6.23 0.88 11.14
N HIS A 38 -6.07 0.85 9.81
CA HIS A 38 -6.29 -0.34 9.02
C HIS A 38 -5.22 -1.40 9.30
N ARG A 39 -5.64 -2.65 9.51
CA ARG A 39 -4.73 -3.76 9.86
C ARG A 39 -4.54 -4.78 8.74
N GLY A 40 -5.46 -4.85 7.78
CA GLY A 40 -5.38 -5.74 6.62
C GLY A 40 -4.89 -5.00 5.38
N TYR A 41 -3.59 -4.74 5.28
CA TYR A 41 -3.01 -4.08 4.11
C TYR A 41 -1.68 -4.71 3.65
N LEU A 42 -1.42 -4.55 2.36
CA LEU A 42 -0.11 -4.76 1.75
C LEU A 42 0.38 -3.45 1.16
N LEU A 43 1.68 -3.18 1.29
CA LEU A 43 2.31 -1.96 0.79
C LEU A 43 3.62 -2.32 0.10
N TYR A 44 3.71 -2.05 -1.19
CA TYR A 44 4.88 -2.33 -2.02
C TYR A 44 5.13 -1.21 -3.02
N ARG A 45 6.35 -1.14 -3.59
CA ARG A 45 6.67 -0.11 -4.60
C ARG A 45 5.89 -0.37 -5.89
N GLU A 46 5.48 0.71 -6.56
CA GLU A 46 4.91 0.57 -7.90
C GLU A 46 5.92 -0.11 -8.83
N GLY A 47 5.49 -1.17 -9.52
CA GLY A 47 6.36 -2.02 -10.35
C GLY A 47 7.02 -3.20 -9.62
N GLN A 48 6.91 -3.30 -8.29
CA GLN A 48 7.17 -4.57 -7.59
C GLN A 48 5.87 -5.38 -7.56
N GLN A 49 5.90 -6.62 -8.04
CA GLN A 49 4.79 -7.55 -7.83
C GLN A 49 4.95 -8.17 -6.43
N TRP A 50 3.88 -8.13 -5.63
CA TRP A 50 3.87 -8.83 -4.33
C TRP A 50 3.97 -10.35 -4.51
N ASP A 51 3.33 -10.91 -5.55
CA ASP A 51 3.36 -12.34 -5.91
C ASP A 51 4.35 -12.63 -7.05
N ALA A 52 5.60 -12.17 -6.91
CA ALA A 52 6.65 -12.69 -7.78
C ALA A 52 6.92 -14.15 -7.42
N LYS A 53 6.10 -15.07 -7.93
CA LYS A 53 6.43 -16.49 -8.02
C LYS A 53 7.72 -16.62 -8.84
N THR A 54 8.84 -16.80 -8.16
CA THR A 54 9.98 -17.54 -8.70
C THR A 54 9.71 -19.03 -8.64
#